data_AF-A0A090QS43-F1
#
_entry.id   AF-A0A090QS43-F1
#
_cell.length_a   1.000
_cell.length_b   1.000
_cell.length_c   1.000
_cell.angle_alpha   90.00
_cell.angle_beta   90.00
_cell.angle_gamma   90.00
#
_symmetry.space_group_name_H-M   'P 1'
#
loop_
_entity.id
_entity.type
_entity.pdbx_description
1 polymer ?
#
loop_
_entity_poly.entity_id
_entity_poly.type
_entity_poly.pdbx_seq_one_letter_code
_entity_poly.pdbx_strand_id
1 'polypeptide(L)' 'MDVVVELDNGLFGIAEDLEEMPAEGDVIDCWVDDGMKVIYQKQRVLRVLS' A
#
# COMPACT_ATOMS: atom_id res chain seq x y z
N MET A 1 4.24 -4.35 11.44
CA MET A 1 2.97 -5.05 11.18
C MET A 1 2.70 -4.86 9.70
N ASP A 2 2.17 -5.88 9.05
CA ASP A 2 1.97 -5.84 7.60
C ASP A 2 0.49 -5.55 7.35
N VAL A 3 0.24 -4.56 6.50
CA VAL A 3 -1.10 -4.02 6.24
C VAL A 3 -1.38 -4.08 4.75
N VAL A 4 -2.58 -4.54 4.39
CA VAL A 4 -3.03 -4.51 3.00
C VAL A 4 -3.84 -3.24 2.75
N VAL A 5 -3.45 -2.51 1.72
CA VAL A 5 -4.10 -1.27 1.31
C VAL A 5 -4.57 -1.33 -0.14
N GLU A 6 -5.72 -0.72 -0.40
CA GLU A 6 -6.13 -0.34 -1.74
C GLU A 6 -5.49 1.01 -2.08
N LEU A 7 -4.91 1.13 -3.26
CA LEU A 7 -4.19 2.33 -3.71
C LEU A 7 -5.03 3.11 -4.72
N ASP A 8 -4.80 4.41 -4.82
CA ASP A 8 -5.54 5.30 -5.73
C ASP A 8 -5.28 5.04 -7.23
N ASN A 9 -4.30 4.19 -7.55
CA ASN A 9 -4.04 3.68 -8.90
C ASN A 9 -4.82 2.40 -9.24
N GLY A 10 -5.69 1.93 -8.33
CA GLY A 10 -6.52 0.73 -8.51
C GLY A 10 -5.80 -0.59 -8.25
N LEU A 11 -4.57 -0.55 -7.74
CA LEU A 11 -3.82 -1.73 -7.31
C LEU A 11 -3.90 -1.92 -5.79
N PHE A 12 -3.49 -3.11 -5.33
CA PHE A 12 -3.33 -3.39 -3.91
C PHE A 12 -1.86 -3.36 -3.54
N GLY A 13 -1.56 -2.73 -2.39
CA GLY A 13 -0.23 -2.67 -1.82
C GLY A 13 -0.14 -3.41 -0.49
N ILE A 14 1.04 -3.94 -0.20
CA ILE A 14 1.41 -4.42 1.13
C ILE A 14 2.38 -3.39 1.73
N ALA A 15 1.99 -2.81 2.84
CA ALA A 15 2.83 -1.92 3.63
C ALA A 15 3.39 -2.71 4.81
N GLU A 16 4.70 -2.83 4.85
CA GLU A 16 5.44 -3.59 5.88
C GLU A 16 6.15 -2.61 6.82
N ASP A 17 6.55 -3.10 8.00
CA ASP A 17 7.37 -2.34 8.98
C ASP A 17 6.82 -0.97 9.38
N LEU A 18 5.49 -0.82 9.37
CA LEU A 18 4.82 0.39 9.79
C LEU A 18 4.92 0.62 11.32
N GLU A 19 5.29 1.83 11.71
CA GLU A 19 5.23 2.30 13.11
C GLU A 19 3.78 2.60 13.55
N GLU A 20 2.95 3.07 12.62
CA GLU A 20 1.54 3.43 12.82
C GLU A 20 0.67 2.92 11.66
N MET A 21 -0.63 2.72 11.91
CA MET A 21 -1.58 2.33 10.86
C MET A 21 -1.76 3.49 9.87
N PRO A 22 -1.61 3.25 8.56
CA PRO A 22 -1.84 4.29 7.57
C PRO A 22 -3.30 4.69 7.53
N ALA A 23 -3.58 5.92 7.11
CA ALA A 23 -4.93 6.42 6.90
C ALA A 23 -5.25 6.60 5.41
N GLU A 24 -6.53 6.70 5.09
CA GLU A 24 -6.98 7.05 3.75
C GLU A 24 -6.44 8.44 3.37
N GLY A 25 -5.80 8.52 2.19
CA GLY A 25 -5.16 9.74 1.70
C GLY A 25 -3.65 9.84 1.98
N ASP A 26 -3.12 9.03 2.89
CA ASP A 26 -1.68 8.98 3.19
C ASP A 26 -0.89 8.45 2.00
N VAL A 27 0.34 8.96 1.83
CA VAL A 27 1.30 8.41 0.87
C VAL A 27 2.27 7.52 1.64
N ILE A 28 2.26 6.23 1.32
CA ILE A 28 3.07 5.23 2.01
C ILE A 28 4.04 4.56 1.05
N ASP A 29 5.12 4.02 1.58
CA ASP A 29 5.95 3.05 0.87
C ASP A 29 5.30 1.66 0.94
N CYS A 30 5.17 0.98 -0.20
CA CYS A 30 4.53 -0.33 -0.26
C CYS A 30 5.05 -1.19 -1.42
N TRP A 31 4.88 -2.50 -1.28
CA TRP A 31 5.08 -3.47 -2.34
C TRP A 31 3.78 -3.68 -3.11
N VAL A 32 3.85 -3.63 -4.43
CA VAL A 32 2.71 -3.79 -5.33
C VAL A 32 3.04 -4.83 -6.40
N ASP A 33 2.12 -5.74 -6.66
CA ASP A 33 2.17 -6.64 -7.81
C ASP A 33 1.33 -6.02 -8.95
N ASP A 34 2.00 -5.64 -10.04
CA ASP A 34 1.35 -5.08 -11.23
C ASP A 34 0.90 -6.16 -12.25
N GLY A 35 1.01 -7.44 -11.89
CA GLY A 35 0.72 -8.60 -12.73
C GLY A 35 1.89 -9.04 -13.60
N MET A 36 2.98 -8.27 -13.67
CA MET A 36 4.23 -8.66 -14.34
C MET A 36 5.37 -8.84 -13.35
N LYS A 37 5.44 -7.99 -12.32
CA LYS A 37 6.48 -8.00 -11.30
C LYS A 37 5.99 -7.38 -10.00
N VAL A 38 6.68 -7.76 -8.93
CA VAL A 38 6.55 -7.08 -7.64
C VAL A 38 7.48 -5.87 -7.64
N ILE A 39 6.93 -4.69 -7.38
CA ILE A 39 7.65 -3.41 -7.34
C ILE A 39 7.47 -2.74 -5.98
N TYR A 40 8.53 -2.06 -5.53
CA TYR A 40 8.46 -1.18 -4.39
C TYR A 40 8.20 0.25 -4.88
N GLN A 41 7.16 0.89 -4.35
CA GLN A 41 6.81 2.24 -4.75
C GLN A 41 6.12 3.02 -3.63
N LYS A 42 6.10 4.34 -3.77
CA LYS A 42 5.27 5.21 -2.93
C LYS A 42 3.93 5.44 -3.61
N GLN A 43 2.83 5.23 -2.90
CA GLN A 43 1.50 5.43 -3.47
C GLN A 43 0.53 5.92 -2.39
N ARG A 44 -0.49 6.65 -2.83
CA ARG A 44 -1.55 7.12 -1.95
C ARG A 44 -2.53 5.99 -1.62
N VAL A 45 -2.82 5.82 -0.34
CA VAL A 45 -3.83 4.90 0.18
C VAL A 45 -5.22 5.42 -0.16
N LEU A 46 -6.00 4.61 -0.85
CA LEU A 46 -7.43 4.83 -1.04
C LEU A 46 -8.21 4.27 0.15
N ARG A 47 -7.86 3.07 0.61
CA ARG A 47 -8.54 2.38 1.71
C ARG A 47 -7.63 1.38 2.42
N VAL A 48 -7.75 1.27 3.74
CA VAL A 48 -7.08 0.22 4.54
C VAL A 48 -7.99 -0.99 4.69
N LEU A 49 -7.46 -2.20 4.45
CA LEU A 49 -8.26 -3.41 4.39
C LEU A 49 -8.05 -4.36 5.57
N SER A 50 -6.82 -4.47 6.11
CA SER A 50 -6.51 -5.28 7.30
C SER A 50 -5.18 -4.90 7.91
#